data_AF-A0A2K3LPL5-F1
#
_entry.id   AF-A0A2K3LPL5-F1
#
_cell.length_a   1.000
_cell.length_b   1.000
_cell.length_c   1.000
_cell.angle_alpha   90.00
_cell.angle_beta   90.00
_cell.angle_gamma   90.00
#
_symmetry.space_group_name_H-M   'P 1'
#
loop_
_entity.id
_entity.type
_entity.pdbx_description
1 polymer ?
#
loop_
_entity_poly.entity_id
_entity_poly.type
_entity_poly.pdbx_seq_one_letter_code
_entity_poly.pdbx_strand_id
1 'polypeptide(L)'
;MVMDFNARTFLAIVVMFLLASSVLIMETEAAGECGRTPIGSAAASLSPCLGATRNVRAKVSPACCARVGALLRTSPRCLCSVLLSPLAKQAKINPAIAITVPKRCNIRNRPAGKKCGSK
;
A
#
# COMPACT_ATOMS: atom_id res chain seq x y z
N MET A 1 44.78 -14.11 12.10
CA MET A 1 43.95 -15.09 11.35
C MET A 1 42.76 -15.65 12.15
N VAL A 2 42.54 -15.28 13.43
CA VAL A 2 41.37 -15.73 14.23
C VAL A 2 40.18 -14.74 14.17
N MET A 3 40.43 -13.47 13.80
CA MET A 3 39.40 -12.42 13.79
C MET A 3 38.52 -12.41 12.53
N ASP A 4 39.01 -12.91 11.39
CA ASP A 4 38.24 -13.08 10.15
C ASP A 4 37.19 -14.20 10.23
N PHE A 5 37.47 -15.24 11.04
CA PHE A 5 36.57 -16.38 11.20
C PHE A 5 35.30 -15.98 11.95
N ASN A 6 35.46 -15.16 13.00
CA ASN A 6 34.36 -14.62 13.79
C ASN A 6 33.55 -13.60 12.98
N ALA A 7 34.19 -12.75 12.18
CA ALA A 7 33.49 -11.78 11.34
C ALA A 7 32.62 -12.45 10.27
N ARG A 8 33.13 -13.48 9.58
CA ARG A 8 32.35 -14.24 8.57
C ARG A 8 31.19 -15.03 9.18
N THR A 9 31.40 -15.64 10.35
CA THR A 9 30.31 -16.33 11.07
C THR A 9 29.28 -15.32 11.59
N PHE A 10 29.70 -14.17 12.10
CA PHE A 10 28.79 -13.12 12.53
C PHE A 10 27.97 -12.56 11.36
N LEU A 11 28.61 -12.32 10.20
CA LEU A 11 27.94 -11.87 8.98
C LEU A 11 26.96 -12.91 8.47
N ALA A 12 27.32 -14.20 8.52
CA ALA A 12 26.43 -15.30 8.16
C ALA A 12 25.23 -15.41 9.11
N ILE A 13 25.43 -15.25 10.42
CA ILE A 13 24.35 -15.27 11.43
C ILE A 13 23.42 -14.08 11.21
N VAL A 14 23.95 -12.87 11.00
CA VAL A 14 23.14 -11.67 10.73
C VAL A 14 22.34 -11.83 9.44
N VAL A 15 22.94 -12.35 8.37
CA VAL A 15 22.24 -12.62 7.10
C VAL A 15 21.15 -13.69 7.30
N MET A 16 21.46 -14.79 8.00
CA MET A 16 20.45 -15.82 8.33
C MET A 16 19.31 -15.27 9.18
N PHE A 17 19.61 -14.38 10.13
CA PHE A 17 18.59 -13.75 10.98
C PHE A 17 17.73 -12.76 10.18
N LEU A 18 18.32 -12.02 9.23
CA LEU A 18 17.60 -11.14 8.30
C LEU A 18 16.71 -11.93 7.34
N LEU A 19 17.18 -13.09 6.86
CA LEU A 19 16.38 -13.99 6.02
C LEU A 19 15.28 -14.70 6.82
N ALA A 20 15.51 -15.06 8.08
CA ALA A 20 14.48 -15.64 8.94
C ALA A 20 13.42 -14.60 9.37
N SER A 21 13.83 -13.35 9.60
CA SER A 21 12.90 -12.26 9.94
C SER A 21 12.06 -11.81 8.74
N SER A 22 12.55 -11.90 7.50
CA SER A 22 11.70 -11.70 6.32
C SER A 22 10.66 -12.82 6.14
N VAL A 23 10.91 -14.03 6.64
CA VAL A 23 9.92 -15.13 6.72
C VAL A 23 8.88 -14.90 7.83
N LEU A 24 9.24 -14.19 8.91
CA LEU A 24 8.29 -13.79 9.96
C LEU A 24 7.37 -12.62 9.55
N ILE A 25 7.70 -11.92 8.45
CA ILE A 25 6.73 -11.09 7.73
C ILE A 25 6.01 -11.98 6.70
N MET A 26 5.52 -13.15 7.13
CA MET A 26 4.28 -13.63 6.56
C MET A 26 3.24 -12.60 6.96
N GLU A 27 2.98 -11.63 6.09
CA GLU A 27 1.70 -10.92 6.09
C GLU A 27 0.66 -12.02 6.24
N THR A 28 -0.04 -12.03 7.37
CA THR A 28 -1.11 -12.97 7.60
C THR A 28 -2.12 -12.71 6.49
N GLU A 29 -2.12 -13.58 5.48
CA GLU A 29 -3.12 -13.62 4.42
C GLU A 29 -4.44 -14.14 5.01
N ALA A 30 -4.89 -13.55 6.12
CA ALA A 30 -6.31 -13.46 6.36
C ALA A 30 -6.83 -12.68 5.15
N ALA A 31 -7.62 -13.33 4.31
CA ALA A 31 -8.23 -12.73 3.12
C ALA A 31 -8.92 -11.42 3.53
N GLY A 32 -8.18 -10.31 3.41
CA GLY A 32 -8.66 -9.00 3.78
C GLY A 32 -9.68 -8.52 2.77
N GLU A 33 -10.11 -7.27 2.86
CA GLU A 33 -11.04 -6.70 1.88
C GLU A 33 -10.49 -6.62 0.44
N CYS A 34 -9.22 -7.00 0.23
CA CYS A 34 -8.56 -7.22 -1.07
C CYS A 34 -8.65 -8.66 -1.61
N GLY A 35 -9.28 -9.58 -0.86
CA GLY A 35 -9.53 -10.96 -1.27
C GLY A 35 -8.22 -11.70 -1.55
N ARG A 36 -8.05 -12.11 -2.82
CA ARG A 36 -6.89 -12.88 -3.30
C ARG A 36 -5.67 -12.02 -3.63
N THR A 37 -5.80 -10.70 -3.55
CA THR A 37 -4.68 -9.79 -3.78
C THR A 37 -4.13 -9.32 -2.43
N PRO A 38 -2.83 -9.50 -2.15
CA PRO A 38 -2.25 -9.00 -0.92
C PRO A 38 -2.31 -7.47 -0.90
N ILE A 39 -2.58 -6.91 0.29
CA ILE A 39 -2.74 -5.46 0.49
C ILE A 39 -1.48 -4.72 0.03
N GLY A 40 -0.29 -5.29 0.26
CA GLY A 40 0.98 -4.76 -0.23
C GLY A 40 1.03 -4.58 -1.75
N SER A 41 0.56 -5.57 -2.53
CA SER A 41 0.54 -5.47 -4.00
C SER A 41 -0.52 -4.48 -4.51
N ALA A 42 -1.66 -4.40 -3.84
CA ALA A 42 -2.68 -3.38 -4.13
C ALA A 42 -2.14 -1.97 -3.84
N ALA A 43 -1.43 -1.79 -2.73
CA ALA A 43 -0.76 -0.55 -2.35
C ALA A 43 0.38 -0.18 -3.31
N ALA A 44 1.21 -1.15 -3.69
CA ALA A 44 2.28 -0.95 -4.68
C ALA A 44 1.72 -0.48 -6.02
N SER A 45 0.56 -1.00 -6.43
CA SER A 45 -0.14 -0.55 -7.63
C SER A 45 -0.60 0.92 -7.55
N LEU A 46 -0.72 1.48 -6.35
CA LEU A 46 -1.08 2.88 -6.09
C LEU A 46 0.16 3.79 -5.96
N SER A 47 1.38 3.27 -6.16
CA SER A 47 2.61 4.07 -6.27
C SER A 47 2.47 5.32 -7.17
N PRO A 48 1.92 5.24 -8.40
CA PRO A 48 1.72 6.43 -9.24
C PRO A 48 0.70 7.45 -8.68
N CYS A 49 -0.07 7.08 -7.65
CA CYS A 49 -1.04 7.94 -6.99
C CYS A 49 -0.49 8.67 -5.76
N LEU A 50 0.66 8.28 -5.21
CA LEU A 50 1.15 8.77 -3.92
C LEU A 50 1.27 10.31 -3.87
N GLY A 51 1.72 10.94 -4.95
CA GLY A 51 1.77 12.40 -5.04
C GLY A 51 0.39 13.05 -4.97
N ALA A 52 -0.59 12.46 -5.64
CA ALA A 52 -1.98 12.94 -5.71
C ALA A 52 -2.77 12.68 -4.42
N THR A 53 -2.41 11.64 -3.65
CA THR A 53 -3.06 11.32 -2.37
C THR A 53 -2.46 12.11 -1.20
N ARG A 54 -1.27 12.71 -1.36
CA ARG A 54 -0.63 13.60 -0.38
C ARG A 54 -1.02 15.06 -0.57
N ASN A 55 -1.18 15.48 -1.83
CA ASN A 55 -1.36 16.88 -2.19
C ASN A 55 -2.60 17.05 -3.07
N VAL A 56 -3.60 17.80 -2.58
CA VAL A 56 -4.84 18.07 -3.33
C VAL A 56 -4.59 18.80 -4.66
N ARG A 57 -3.50 19.58 -4.74
CA ARG A 57 -3.09 20.33 -5.93
C ARG A 57 -2.20 19.54 -6.90
N ALA A 58 -1.62 18.42 -6.50
CA ALA A 58 -0.69 17.67 -7.36
C ALA A 58 -1.42 17.08 -8.58
N LYS A 59 -0.85 17.13 -9.78
CA LYS A 59 -1.51 16.57 -10.98
C LYS A 59 -1.67 15.05 -10.83
N VAL A 60 -2.84 14.52 -11.18
CA VAL A 60 -3.07 13.07 -11.15
C VAL A 60 -2.62 12.49 -12.48
N SER A 61 -1.73 11.50 -12.43
CA SER A 61 -1.30 10.77 -13.64
C SER A 61 -2.45 9.91 -14.18
N PRO A 62 -2.62 9.77 -15.51
CA PRO A 62 -3.62 8.88 -16.09
C PRO A 62 -3.48 7.43 -15.59
N ALA A 63 -2.25 6.96 -15.36
CA ALA A 63 -1.98 5.64 -14.78
C ALA A 63 -2.58 5.48 -13.37
N CYS A 64 -2.51 6.54 -12.56
CA CYS A 64 -3.15 6.56 -11.25
C CYS A 64 -4.68 6.44 -11.38
N CYS A 65 -5.29 7.23 -12.28
CA CYS A 65 -6.74 7.20 -12.47
C CYS A 65 -7.25 5.84 -12.98
N ALA A 66 -6.52 5.20 -13.89
CA ALA A 66 -6.85 3.87 -14.38
C ALA A 66 -6.82 2.84 -13.23
N ARG A 67 -5.79 2.88 -12.38
CA ARG A 67 -5.66 1.92 -11.29
C ARG A 67 -6.68 2.14 -10.18
N VAL A 68 -6.91 3.39 -9.78
CA VAL A 68 -7.96 3.75 -8.82
C VAL A 68 -9.32 3.33 -9.36
N GLY A 69 -9.62 3.62 -10.63
CA GLY A 69 -10.89 3.24 -11.25
C GLY A 69 -11.11 1.73 -11.34
N ALA A 70 -10.06 0.96 -11.64
CA ALA A 70 -10.11 -0.49 -11.63
C ALA A 70 -10.41 -1.01 -10.21
N LEU A 71 -9.65 -0.58 -9.21
CA LEU A 71 -9.83 -1.00 -7.81
C LEU A 71 -11.20 -0.58 -7.25
N LEU A 72 -11.70 0.61 -7.60
CA LEU A 72 -13.02 1.07 -7.18
C LEU A 72 -14.14 0.16 -7.74
N ARG A 73 -13.96 -0.37 -8.95
CA ARG A 73 -14.92 -1.25 -9.61
C ARG A 73 -14.83 -2.69 -9.11
N THR A 74 -13.62 -3.22 -8.93
CA THR A 74 -13.42 -4.62 -8.52
C THR A 74 -13.55 -4.80 -7.01
N SER A 75 -13.01 -3.87 -6.23
CA SER A 75 -12.76 -4.05 -4.79
C SER A 75 -12.70 -2.70 -4.06
N PRO A 76 -13.83 -1.97 -3.93
CA PRO A 76 -13.85 -0.66 -3.29
C PRO A 76 -13.44 -0.70 -1.82
N ARG A 77 -13.70 -1.81 -1.12
CA ARG A 77 -13.28 -2.00 0.27
C ARG A 77 -11.77 -2.17 0.41
N CYS A 78 -11.15 -2.93 -0.48
CA CYS A 78 -9.69 -3.08 -0.57
C CYS A 78 -8.97 -1.72 -0.63
N LEU A 79 -9.48 -0.79 -1.42
CA LEU A 79 -8.89 0.54 -1.55
C LEU A 79 -8.92 1.29 -0.21
N CYS A 80 -10.03 1.20 0.55
CA CYS A 80 -10.08 1.77 1.90
C CYS A 80 -9.12 1.09 2.86
N SER A 81 -9.01 -0.24 2.83
CA SER A 81 -8.10 -0.97 3.71
C SER A 81 -6.65 -0.60 3.42
N VAL A 82 -6.28 -0.45 2.14
CA VAL A 82 -4.95 0.06 1.74
C VAL A 82 -4.69 1.46 2.31
N LEU A 83 -5.66 2.37 2.24
CA LEU A 83 -5.53 3.74 2.77
C LEU A 83 -5.41 3.80 4.30
N LEU A 84 -5.97 2.80 5.00
CA LEU A 84 -5.90 2.69 6.46
C LEU A 84 -4.73 1.82 6.95
N SER A 85 -4.05 1.14 6.03
CA SER A 85 -2.94 0.25 6.36
C SER A 85 -1.70 1.02 6.83
N PRO A 86 -0.79 0.38 7.59
CA PRO A 86 0.48 0.98 7.99
C PRO A 86 1.32 1.43 6.78
N LEU A 87 1.17 0.79 5.61
CA LEU A 87 1.81 1.22 4.36
C LEU A 87 1.40 2.63 3.93
N ALA A 88 0.11 2.98 4.04
CA ALA A 88 -0.38 4.31 3.72
C ALA A 88 0.19 5.36 4.69
N LYS A 89 0.36 4.99 5.97
CA LYS A 89 0.98 5.84 6.99
C LYS A 89 2.46 6.08 6.69
N GLN A 90 3.22 5.04 6.36
CA GLN A 90 4.62 5.16 5.91
C GLN A 90 4.73 6.00 4.64
N ALA A 91 3.79 5.81 3.71
CA ALA A 91 3.70 6.59 2.49
C ALA A 91 3.04 7.97 2.69
N LYS A 92 2.91 8.48 3.92
CA LYS A 92 2.35 9.81 4.26
C LYS A 92 1.03 10.14 3.57
N ILE A 93 0.22 9.14 3.25
CA ILE A 93 -1.04 9.32 2.52
C ILE A 93 -2.05 9.98 3.45
N ASN A 94 -2.73 11.03 2.97
CA ASN A 94 -3.86 11.62 3.70
C ASN A 94 -5.17 11.05 3.14
N PRO A 95 -5.94 10.27 3.92
CA PRO A 95 -7.20 9.69 3.45
C PRO A 95 -8.22 10.75 3.04
N ALA A 96 -8.23 11.92 3.68
CA ALA A 96 -9.11 13.03 3.31
C ALA A 96 -8.79 13.61 1.93
N ILE A 97 -7.54 13.54 1.48
CA ILE A 97 -7.13 13.93 0.12
C ILE A 97 -7.36 12.76 -0.84
N ALA A 98 -7.07 11.54 -0.43
CA ALA A 98 -7.26 10.34 -1.25
C ALA A 98 -8.72 10.17 -1.74
N ILE A 99 -9.73 10.47 -0.90
CA ILE A 99 -11.15 10.43 -1.31
C ILE A 99 -11.50 11.45 -2.41
N THR A 100 -10.68 12.49 -2.58
CA THR A 100 -10.86 13.48 -3.66
C THR A 100 -10.24 13.02 -4.98
N VAL A 101 -9.35 12.01 -4.98
CA VAL A 101 -8.69 11.51 -6.18
C VAL A 101 -9.69 10.98 -7.21
N PRO A 102 -10.70 10.15 -6.86
CA PRO A 102 -11.73 9.73 -7.82
C PRO A 102 -12.49 10.89 -8.46
N LYS A 103 -12.71 12.00 -7.72
CA LYS A 103 -13.33 13.22 -8.24
C LYS A 103 -12.43 13.91 -9.27
N ARG A 104 -11.13 13.99 -8.99
CA ARG A 104 -10.13 14.60 -9.91
C ARG A 104 -9.86 13.74 -11.15
N CYS A 105 -10.06 12.43 -11.04
CA CYS A 105 -10.02 11.49 -12.15
C CYS A 105 -11.34 11.39 -12.95
N ASN A 106 -12.35 12.20 -12.62
CA ASN A 106 -13.67 12.18 -13.25
C ASN A 106 -14.34 10.78 -13.30
N ILE A 107 -14.17 9.98 -12.24
CA ILE A 107 -14.77 8.63 -12.16
C ILE A 107 -16.24 8.76 -11.78
N ARG A 108 -17.16 8.31 -12.66
CA ARG A 108 -18.61 8.39 -12.47
C ARG A 108 -19.11 7.59 -11.27
N ASN A 109 -18.66 6.35 -11.09
CA ASN A 109 -19.14 5.45 -10.03
C ASN A 109 -18.34 5.59 -8.71
N ARG A 110 -18.03 6.83 -8.31
CA ARG A 110 -17.23 7.06 -7.10
C ARG A 110 -18.09 6.90 -5.83
N PRO A 111 -17.56 6.34 -4.74
CA PRO A 111 -18.26 6.29 -3.46
C PRO A 111 -18.28 7.70 -2.83
N ALA A 112 -19.14 8.56 -3.34
CA ALA A 112 -19.32 9.91 -2.82
C ALA A 112 -19.94 9.83 -1.41
N GLY A 113 -19.31 10.50 -0.44
CA GLY A 113 -19.80 10.55 0.94
C GLY A 113 -19.43 9.35 1.82
N LYS A 114 -18.75 8.31 1.30
CA LYS A 114 -18.25 7.21 2.14
C LYS A 114 -16.87 7.55 2.71
N LYS A 115 -16.73 7.39 4.03
CA LYS A 115 -15.44 7.44 4.72
C LYS A 115 -14.86 6.03 4.75
N CYS A 116 -13.55 5.94 4.57
CA CYS A 116 -12.83 4.70 4.88
C CYS A 116 -12.72 4.54 6.40
N GLY A 117 -13.08 3.37 6.93
CA GLY A 117 -12.92 3.04 8.35
C GLY A 117 -14.13 3.32 9.24
N SER A 118 -15.27 3.72 8.66
CA SER A 118 -16.55 3.64 9.38
C SER A 118 -17.03 2.19 9.34
N LYS A 119 -17.10 1.54 10.51
CA LYS A 119 -17.82 0.28 10.69
C LYS A 119 -19.28 0.45 10.28
#